data_AF-A0A8H4V433-F1
#
_entry.id   AF-A0A8H4V433-F1
#
_cell.length_a   1.000
_cell.length_b   1.000
_cell.length_c   1.000
_cell.angle_alpha   90.00
_cell.angle_beta   90.00
_cell.angle_gamma   90.00
#
_symmetry.space_group_name_H-M   'P 1'
#
loop_
_entity.id
_entity.type
_entity.pdbx_description
1 polymer ?
#
loop_
_entity_poly.entity_id
_entity_poly.type
_entity_poly.pdbx_seq_one_letter_code
_entity_poly.pdbx_strand_id
1 'polypeptide(L)'
;MRSFLAAPVLFGQLLSTLPFATAITVDANDPNSLKSAASTAAASAVNYYNNRESKLIPGKFDGTWWEGGAFFTFLINYWHWTGDDQYNDLVTEGLSWQGGEQNDFFPSNYSSYLGNDDQEFWALAALTAIEQKFPDNPGHAS
;
A
#
# COMPACT_ATOMS: atom_id res chain seq x y z
N MET A 1 -60.89 5.86 15.18
CA MET A 1 -60.06 4.91 14.41
C MET A 1 -58.65 5.48 14.32
N ARG A 2 -57.68 4.95 15.09
CA ARG A 2 -56.27 5.35 15.00
C ARG A 2 -55.53 4.27 14.21
N SER A 3 -54.92 4.69 13.11
CA SER A 3 -54.20 3.84 12.16
C SER A 3 -52.96 3.23 12.81
N PHE A 4 -52.86 1.89 12.78
CA PHE A 4 -51.70 1.11 13.25
C PHE A 4 -50.66 0.83 12.14
N LEU A 5 -50.68 1.58 11.03
CA LEU A 5 -49.87 1.26 9.84
C LEU A 5 -48.46 1.86 9.81
N ALA A 6 -48.01 2.60 10.83
CA ALA A 6 -46.72 3.31 10.79
C ALA A 6 -45.49 2.43 11.15
N ALA A 7 -45.66 1.33 11.89
CA ALA A 7 -44.55 0.53 12.42
C ALA A 7 -43.83 -0.39 11.41
N PRO A 8 -44.48 -1.03 10.42
CA PRO A 8 -43.79 -2.00 9.53
C PRO A 8 -42.90 -1.32 8.48
N VAL A 9 -43.25 -0.10 8.07
CA VAL A 9 -42.51 0.66 7.04
C VAL A 9 -41.15 1.13 7.58
N LEU A 10 -41.09 1.50 8.86
CA LEU A 10 -39.86 1.91 9.54
C LEU A 10 -38.87 0.75 9.72
N PHE A 11 -39.35 -0.48 9.94
CA PHE A 11 -38.48 -1.67 10.06
C PHE A 11 -37.86 -2.10 8.72
N GLY A 12 -38.60 -1.98 7.61
CA GLY A 12 -38.10 -2.30 6.26
C GLY A 12 -37.03 -1.34 5.75
N GLN A 13 -37.10 -0.05 6.12
CA GLN A 13 -36.08 0.95 5.77
C GLN A 13 -34.81 0.87 6.62
N LEU A 14 -34.89 0.30 7.83
CA LEU A 14 -33.72 0.13 8.70
C LEU A 14 -32.82 -1.04 8.25
N LEU A 15 -33.39 -2.09 7.64
CA LEU A 15 -32.64 -3.24 7.13
C LEU A 15 -31.87 -2.94 5.83
N SER A 16 -32.35 -2.00 5.01
CA SER A 16 -31.73 -1.62 3.74
C SER A 16 -30.61 -0.58 3.87
N THR A 17 -30.38 -0.04 5.07
CA THR A 17 -29.29 0.91 5.36
C THR A 17 -28.16 0.31 6.18
N LEU A 18 -28.21 -1.00 6.50
CA LEU A 18 -27.09 -1.68 7.14
C LEU A 18 -25.93 -1.82 6.14
N PRO A 19 -24.74 -1.26 6.43
CA PRO A 19 -23.58 -1.48 5.59
C PRO A 19 -23.19 -2.97 5.68
N PHE A 20 -23.27 -3.67 4.55
CA PHE A 20 -22.71 -5.01 4.44
C PHE A 20 -21.19 -4.88 4.39
N ALA A 21 -20.52 -5.31 5.45
CA ALA A 21 -19.07 -5.46 5.45
C ALA A 21 -18.73 -6.85 4.89
N THR A 22 -17.95 -6.89 3.81
CA THR A 22 -17.32 -8.11 3.33
C THR A 22 -15.91 -8.20 3.91
N ALA A 23 -15.54 -9.36 4.43
CA ALA A 23 -14.19 -9.64 4.91
C ALA A 23 -13.41 -10.44 3.86
N ILE A 24 -12.09 -10.33 3.88
CA ILE A 24 -11.23 -11.24 3.14
C ILE A 24 -11.27 -12.59 3.86
N THR A 25 -11.77 -13.62 3.19
CA THR A 25 -11.73 -15.00 3.70
C THR A 25 -10.31 -15.55 3.58
N VAL A 26 -9.75 -16.03 4.68
CA VAL A 26 -8.39 -16.57 4.75
C VAL A 26 -8.41 -17.95 5.38
N ASP A 27 -7.84 -18.94 4.69
CA ASP A 27 -7.42 -20.22 5.27
C ASP A 27 -5.90 -20.20 5.43
N ALA A 28 -5.44 -20.25 6.69
CA ALA A 28 -4.02 -20.21 7.03
C ALA A 28 -3.25 -21.47 6.57
N ASN A 29 -3.93 -22.56 6.21
CA ASN A 29 -3.31 -23.80 5.76
C ASN A 29 -3.32 -23.95 4.23
N ASP A 30 -3.93 -23.01 3.49
CA ASP A 30 -3.94 -23.01 2.04
C ASP A 30 -3.09 -21.84 1.50
N PRO A 31 -1.90 -22.13 0.92
CA PRO A 31 -1.07 -21.12 0.28
C PRO A 31 -1.79 -20.29 -0.78
N ASN A 32 -2.76 -20.86 -1.51
CA ASN A 32 -3.51 -20.12 -2.52
C ASN A 32 -4.50 -19.14 -1.89
N SER A 33 -5.14 -19.54 -0.77
CA SER A 33 -5.97 -18.63 0.01
C SER A 33 -5.16 -17.44 0.53
N LEU A 34 -3.96 -17.68 1.08
CA LEU A 34 -3.05 -16.62 1.53
C LEU A 34 -2.61 -15.69 0.40
N LYS A 35 -2.22 -16.24 -0.76
CA LYS A 35 -1.84 -15.44 -1.94
C LYS A 35 -3.01 -14.60 -2.47
N SER A 36 -4.21 -15.17 -2.53
CA SER A 36 -5.42 -14.46 -2.96
C SER A 36 -5.77 -13.31 -2.01
N ALA A 37 -5.64 -13.54 -0.70
CA ALA A 37 -5.86 -12.52 0.32
C ALA A 37 -4.82 -11.39 0.20
N ALA A 38 -3.53 -11.74 0.04
CA ALA A 38 -2.45 -10.79 -0.16
C ALA A 38 -2.65 -9.96 -1.44
N SER A 39 -3.08 -10.59 -2.54
CA SER A 39 -3.37 -9.92 -3.81
C SER A 39 -4.51 -8.91 -3.68
N THR A 40 -5.56 -9.27 -2.93
CA THR A 40 -6.67 -8.35 -2.62
C THR A 40 -6.19 -7.13 -1.82
N ALA A 41 -5.36 -7.36 -0.79
CA ALA A 41 -4.77 -6.28 0.01
C ALA A 41 -3.84 -5.39 -0.83
N ALA A 42 -2.99 -5.99 -1.67
CA ALA A 42 -2.06 -5.28 -2.53
C ALA A 42 -2.80 -4.40 -3.55
N ALA A 43 -3.81 -4.96 -4.22
CA ALA A 43 -4.65 -4.20 -5.15
C ALA A 43 -5.34 -3.02 -4.46
N SER A 44 -5.85 -3.22 -3.23
CA SER A 44 -6.45 -2.13 -2.45
C SER A 44 -5.43 -1.05 -2.06
N ALA A 45 -4.24 -1.44 -1.62
CA ALA A 45 -3.18 -0.50 -1.24
C ALA A 45 -2.66 0.30 -2.43
N VAL A 46 -2.45 -0.37 -3.59
CA VAL A 46 -2.07 0.29 -4.85
C VAL A 46 -3.17 1.21 -5.36
N ASN A 47 -4.45 0.81 -5.23
CA ASN A 47 -5.57 1.68 -5.56
C ASN A 47 -5.57 2.95 -4.69
N TYR A 48 -5.37 2.80 -3.39
CA TYR A 48 -5.26 3.94 -2.47
C TYR A 48 -4.08 4.85 -2.85
N TYR A 49 -2.90 4.29 -3.10
CA TYR A 49 -1.73 5.02 -3.57
C TYR A 49 -2.01 5.78 -4.87
N ASN A 50 -2.65 5.16 -5.86
CA ASN A 50 -2.93 5.80 -7.15
C ASN A 50 -3.96 6.96 -7.07
N ASN A 51 -4.78 6.99 -6.02
CA ASN A 51 -5.81 8.02 -5.82
C ASN A 51 -5.34 9.19 -4.93
N ARG A 52 -4.05 9.26 -4.59
CA ARG A 52 -3.47 10.39 -3.85
C ARG A 52 -3.39 11.66 -4.69
N GLU A 53 -3.41 12.81 -4.02
CA GLU A 53 -3.22 14.12 -4.66
C GLU A 53 -1.75 14.32 -5.10
N SER A 54 -0.80 13.77 -4.35
CA SER A 54 0.64 13.79 -4.62
C SER A 54 1.12 12.88 -5.77
N LYS A 55 0.24 12.44 -6.67
CA LYS A 55 0.53 11.49 -7.77
C LYS A 55 1.66 11.88 -8.73
N LEU A 56 2.00 13.17 -8.80
CA LEU A 56 3.14 13.66 -9.60
C LEU A 56 4.50 13.38 -8.95
N ILE A 57 4.51 12.86 -7.73
CA ILE A 57 5.71 12.52 -6.96
C ILE A 57 5.63 11.02 -6.67
N PRO A 58 6.27 10.16 -7.49
CA PRO A 58 6.40 8.74 -7.21
C PRO A 58 6.94 8.47 -5.80
N GLY A 59 6.38 7.49 -5.12
CA GLY A 59 6.75 7.08 -3.77
C GLY A 59 6.15 7.90 -2.63
N LYS A 60 5.70 9.14 -2.87
CA LYS A 60 5.19 9.99 -1.79
C LYS A 60 3.69 9.80 -1.58
N PHE A 61 3.25 9.69 -0.33
CA PHE A 61 1.85 9.79 0.09
C PHE A 61 1.44 11.22 0.47
N ASP A 62 0.13 11.44 0.64
CA ASP A 62 -0.41 12.69 1.16
C ASP A 62 -0.21 12.77 2.68
N GLY A 63 0.14 13.94 3.21
CA GLY A 63 0.44 14.10 4.63
C GLY A 63 1.87 13.74 5.00
N THR A 64 2.20 12.45 5.13
CA THR A 64 3.52 11.98 5.58
C THR A 64 4.35 11.37 4.43
N TRP A 65 5.68 11.41 4.55
CA TRP A 65 6.58 10.92 3.49
C TRP A 65 7.01 9.47 3.69
N TRP A 66 7.28 9.07 4.94
CA TRP A 66 7.72 7.72 5.31
C TRP A 66 6.77 6.59 4.92
N GLU A 67 5.46 6.88 4.81
CA GLU A 67 4.44 5.92 4.38
C GLU A 67 4.79 5.26 3.03
N GLY A 68 5.51 5.98 2.16
CA GLY A 68 6.04 5.43 0.91
C GLY A 68 7.01 4.27 1.12
N GLY A 69 7.97 4.42 2.03
CA GLY A 69 8.93 3.36 2.36
C GLY A 69 8.24 2.13 2.96
N ALA A 70 7.28 2.34 3.86
CA ALA A 70 6.46 1.25 4.40
C ALA A 70 5.65 0.54 3.31
N PHE A 71 5.02 1.30 2.41
CA PHE A 71 4.24 0.76 1.29
C PHE A 71 5.10 -0.06 0.32
N PHE A 72 6.30 0.39 -0.02
CA PHE A 72 7.19 -0.37 -0.90
C PHE A 72 7.77 -1.60 -0.21
N THR A 73 8.08 -1.54 1.09
CA THR A 73 8.42 -2.74 1.87
C THR A 73 7.32 -3.79 1.79
N PHE A 74 6.06 -3.37 1.88
CA PHE A 74 4.90 -4.26 1.70
C PHE A 74 4.85 -4.87 0.29
N LEU A 75 5.02 -4.07 -0.77
CA LEU A 75 4.96 -4.58 -2.15
C LEU A 75 6.13 -5.49 -2.53
N ILE A 76 7.33 -5.24 -2.01
CA ILE A 76 8.48 -6.14 -2.18
C ILE A 76 8.19 -7.49 -1.55
N ASN A 77 7.66 -7.51 -0.32
CA ASN A 77 7.25 -8.74 0.34
C ASN A 77 6.09 -9.43 -0.40
N TYR A 78 5.12 -8.68 -0.91
CA TYR A 78 4.05 -9.22 -1.73
C TYR A 78 4.61 -9.99 -2.93
N TRP A 79 5.49 -9.36 -3.71
CA TRP A 79 6.15 -10.02 -4.84
C TRP A 79 6.90 -11.27 -4.39
N HIS A 80 7.72 -11.17 -3.35
CA HIS A 80 8.54 -12.29 -2.88
C HIS A 80 7.70 -13.51 -2.47
N TRP A 81 6.64 -13.31 -1.69
CA TRP A 81 5.85 -14.41 -1.13
C TRP A 81 4.79 -14.96 -2.10
N THR A 82 4.31 -14.14 -3.03
CA THR A 82 3.27 -14.56 -3.98
C THR A 82 3.83 -15.03 -5.33
N GLY A 83 4.95 -14.43 -5.76
CA GLY A 83 5.53 -14.56 -7.10
C GLY A 83 4.89 -13.63 -8.13
N ASP A 84 3.98 -12.74 -7.72
CA ASP A 84 3.31 -11.79 -8.60
C ASP A 84 4.12 -10.49 -8.71
N ASP A 85 4.57 -10.17 -9.93
CA ASP A 85 5.47 -9.06 -10.25
C ASP A 85 4.76 -7.81 -10.79
N GLN A 86 3.41 -7.78 -10.81
CA GLN A 86 2.65 -6.71 -11.46
C GLN A 86 2.91 -5.29 -10.90
N TYR A 87 3.50 -5.17 -9.71
CA TYR A 87 3.81 -3.89 -9.07
C TYR A 87 5.31 -3.58 -9.00
N ASN A 88 6.17 -4.42 -9.60
CA ASN A 88 7.62 -4.26 -9.45
C ASN A 88 8.14 -2.96 -10.08
N ASP A 89 7.58 -2.56 -11.22
CA ASP A 89 7.92 -1.29 -11.88
C ASP A 89 7.57 -0.08 -11.00
N LEU A 90 6.41 -0.15 -10.32
CA LEU A 90 5.95 0.90 -9.41
C LEU A 90 6.87 1.03 -8.18
N VAL A 91 7.33 -0.09 -7.63
CA VAL A 91 8.32 -0.12 -6.54
C VAL A 91 9.64 0.48 -7.01
N THR A 92 10.13 0.05 -8.18
CA THR A 92 11.40 0.49 -8.75
C THR A 92 11.41 1.99 -9.02
N GLU A 93 10.35 2.51 -9.63
CA GLU A 93 10.19 3.94 -9.89
C GLU A 93 10.17 4.75 -8.59
N GLY A 94 9.37 4.31 -7.62
CA GLY A 94 9.19 5.04 -6.37
C GLY A 94 10.44 5.09 -5.49
N LEU A 95 11.14 3.96 -5.32
CA LEU A 95 12.40 3.92 -4.58
C LEU A 95 13.47 4.78 -5.26
N SER A 96 13.58 4.70 -6.59
CA SER A 96 14.56 5.48 -7.35
C SER A 96 14.27 6.98 -7.26
N TRP A 97 12.99 7.37 -7.34
CA TRP A 97 12.59 8.78 -7.23
C TRP A 97 12.92 9.37 -5.86
N GLN A 98 12.74 8.59 -4.79
CA GLN A 98 12.90 9.05 -3.41
C GLN A 98 14.33 8.88 -2.86
N GLY A 99 15.24 8.28 -3.64
CA GLY A 99 16.64 8.08 -3.25
C GLY A 99 17.41 9.37 -2.92
N GLY A 100 16.95 10.51 -3.42
CA GLY A 100 17.65 11.79 -3.24
C GLY A 100 18.93 11.89 -4.06
N GLU A 101 19.59 13.04 -4.02
CA GLU A 101 20.75 13.34 -4.87
C GLU A 101 21.97 12.45 -4.57
N GLN A 102 22.05 11.89 -3.35
CA GLN A 102 23.15 11.04 -2.89
C GLN A 102 22.77 9.57 -2.74
N ASN A 103 21.54 9.17 -3.13
CA ASN A 103 20.99 7.83 -2.90
C ASN A 103 20.99 7.41 -1.42
N ASP A 104 20.77 8.37 -0.53
CA ASP A 104 20.76 8.21 0.92
C ASP A 104 19.34 8.32 1.52
N PHE A 105 18.31 8.45 0.66
CA PHE A 105 16.94 8.76 1.07
C PHE A 105 16.85 10.05 1.90
N PHE A 106 17.69 11.03 1.56
CA PHE A 106 17.66 12.36 2.16
C PHE A 106 17.48 13.45 1.09
N PRO A 107 16.33 13.48 0.39
CA PRO A 107 16.10 14.44 -0.68
C PRO A 107 16.06 15.88 -0.14
N SER A 108 16.80 16.78 -0.81
CA SER A 108 16.90 18.20 -0.43
C SER A 108 15.54 18.92 -0.28
N ASN A 109 14.52 18.47 -1.01
CA ASN A 109 13.15 19.01 -0.96
C ASN A 109 12.42 18.77 0.38
N TYR A 110 12.88 17.84 1.21
CA TYR A 110 12.22 17.45 2.46
C TYR A 110 13.13 17.58 3.70
N SER A 111 14.39 17.98 3.53
CA SER A 111 15.44 17.97 4.56
C SER A 111 15.16 18.81 5.82
N SER A 112 14.23 19.76 5.77
CA SER A 112 13.90 20.63 6.92
C SER A 112 12.90 20.02 7.90
N TYR A 113 12.22 18.92 7.55
CA TYR A 113 11.21 18.27 8.39
C TYR A 113 11.34 16.74 8.44
N LEU A 114 12.46 16.19 7.95
CA LEU A 114 12.74 14.75 7.96
C LEU A 114 13.19 14.27 9.34
N GLY A 115 12.41 13.37 9.94
CA GLY A 115 12.84 12.59 11.09
C GLY A 115 13.81 11.47 10.67
N ASN A 116 14.54 10.93 11.64
CA ASN A 116 15.37 9.75 11.40
C ASN A 116 14.50 8.51 11.06
N ASP A 117 13.32 8.43 11.68
CA ASP A 117 12.31 7.42 11.41
C ASP A 117 11.80 7.52 9.96
N ASP A 118 11.60 8.73 9.45
CA ASP A 118 11.21 8.92 8.06
C ASP A 118 12.22 8.31 7.09
N GLN A 119 13.51 8.60 7.26
CA GLN A 119 14.59 8.05 6.44
C GLN A 119 14.76 6.53 6.64
N GLU A 120 14.56 6.04 7.87
CA GLU A 120 14.65 4.62 8.21
C GLU A 120 13.67 3.76 7.40
N PHE A 121 12.42 4.20 7.22
CA PHE A 121 11.44 3.43 6.43
C PHE A 121 11.87 3.19 4.98
N TRP A 122 12.55 4.16 4.37
CA TRP A 122 13.07 4.02 3.02
C TRP A 122 14.31 3.14 2.96
N ALA A 123 15.22 3.31 3.92
CA ALA A 123 16.39 2.45 4.04
C ALA A 123 15.99 0.98 4.28
N LEU A 124 14.99 0.73 5.12
CA LEU A 124 14.44 -0.61 5.34
C LEU A 124 13.78 -1.19 4.10
N ALA A 125 13.10 -0.37 3.29
CA ALA A 125 12.55 -0.82 2.01
C ALA A 125 13.66 -1.27 1.04
N ALA A 126 14.75 -0.49 0.93
CA ALA A 126 15.90 -0.84 0.11
C ALA A 126 16.63 -2.09 0.63
N LEU A 127 16.82 -2.22 1.94
CA LEU A 127 17.38 -3.42 2.56
C LEU A 127 16.49 -4.65 2.31
N THR A 128 15.17 -4.50 2.42
CA THR A 128 14.22 -5.58 2.10
C THR A 128 14.34 -5.99 0.63
N ALA A 129 14.49 -5.04 -0.31
CA ALA A 129 14.71 -5.35 -1.72
C ALA A 129 15.96 -6.24 -1.91
N ILE A 130 17.06 -5.90 -1.23
CA ILE A 130 18.30 -6.68 -1.26
C ILE A 130 18.10 -8.08 -0.64
N GLU A 131 17.50 -8.16 0.55
CA GLU A 131 17.26 -9.42 1.27
C GLU A 131 16.40 -10.40 0.46
N GLN A 132 15.38 -9.88 -0.23
CA GLN A 132 14.45 -10.68 -1.04
C GLN A 132 14.94 -10.91 -2.48
N LYS A 133 16.12 -10.38 -2.84
CA LYS A 133 16.67 -10.42 -4.21
C LYS A 133 15.70 -9.85 -5.24
N PHE A 134 15.10 -8.72 -4.90
CA PHE A 134 14.23 -7.97 -5.80
C PHE A 134 14.97 -7.64 -7.10
N PRO A 135 14.31 -7.65 -8.28
CA PRO A 135 14.98 -7.41 -9.55
C PRO A 135 15.74 -6.06 -9.56
N ASP A 136 16.97 -6.09 -10.06
CA ASP A 136 17.77 -4.87 -10.20
C ASP A 136 17.11 -3.87 -11.14
N ASN A 137 17.26 -2.58 -10.83
CA ASN A 137 16.90 -1.52 -11.75
C ASN A 137 17.92 -1.48 -12.91
N PRO A 138 17.52 -1.63 -14.18
CA PRO A 138 18.44 -1.59 -15.32
C PRO A 138 19.24 -0.28 -15.42
N GLY A 139 18.73 0.83 -14.87
CA GLY A 139 19.42 2.13 -14.82
C GLY A 139 20.36 2.31 -13.63
N HIS A 140 20.27 1.43 -12.63
CA HIS A 140 21.02 1.46 -11.38
C HIS A 140 21.26 0.01 -10.90
N ALA A 141 22.18 -0.69 -11.59
CA ALA A 141 22.60 -2.03 -11.17
C ALA A 141 23.27 -1.95 -9.79
N SER A 142 22.96 -2.93 -8.93
CA SER A 142 23.52 -3.08 -7.58
C SER A 142 25.02 -3.39 -7.58
#